data_AF-A0A6I1MVF2-F1
#
_entry.id   AF-A0A6I1MVF2-F1
#
_cell.length_a   1.000
_cell.length_b   1.000
_cell.length_c   1.000
_cell.angle_alpha   90.00
_cell.angle_beta   90.00
_cell.angle_gamma   90.00
#
_symmetry.space_group_name_H-M   'P 1'
#
loop_
_entity.id
_entity.type
_entity.pdbx_description
1 polymer ?
#
loop_
_entity_poly.entity_id
_entity_poly.type
_entity_poly.pdbx_seq_one_letter_code
_entity_poly.pdbx_strand_id
1 'polypeptide(L)' 'MKITHTADVNAMRRAAYPPLADFADALYWQSKGDSSKLDTYLEAIEEVKRRFPKEQADPRASEHA' A
#
# COMPACT_ATOMS: atom_id res chain seq x y z
N MET A 1 13.76 26.81 8.97
CA MET A 1 14.01 25.51 8.29
C MET A 1 12.79 24.63 8.55
N LYS A 2 11.91 24.41 7.57
CA LYS A 2 10.82 23.44 7.71
C LYS A 2 11.39 22.09 7.28
N ILE A 3 12.07 21.39 8.18
CA ILE A 3 12.36 19.97 7.98
C ILE A 3 11.04 19.28 8.26
N THR A 4 10.19 19.17 7.23
CA THR A 4 9.03 18.30 7.33
C THR A 4 9.60 16.89 7.34
N HIS A 5 9.73 16.29 8.53
CA HIS A 5 9.89 14.85 8.66
C HIS A 5 8.57 14.24 8.18
N THR A 6 8.42 14.11 6.86
CA THR A 6 7.59 13.05 6.31
C THR A 6 8.29 11.79 6.79
N ALA A 7 7.90 11.26 7.97
CA ALA A 7 8.31 9.93 8.40
C ALA A 7 8.19 9.04 7.16
N ASP A 8 9.25 8.29 6.81
CA ASP A 8 9.30 7.61 5.51
C ASP A 8 8.07 6.69 5.37
N VAL A 9 7.03 7.22 4.73
CA VAL A 9 5.72 6.59 4.60
C VAL A 9 5.87 5.29 3.83
N ASN A 10 6.92 5.14 3.01
CA ASN A 10 7.25 3.87 2.38
C ASN A 10 7.77 2.85 3.40
N ALA A 11 8.66 3.26 4.30
CA ALA A 11 9.13 2.39 5.38
C ALA A 11 7.98 1.97 6.30
N MET A 12 7.09 2.91 6.67
CA MET A 12 5.91 2.62 7.48
C MET A 12 4.93 1.66 6.79
N ARG A 13 4.62 1.90 5.51
CA ARG A 13 3.78 0.97 4.72
C ARG A 13 4.42 -0.41 4.59
N ARG A 14 5.73 -0.47 4.29
CA ARG A 14 6.45 -1.75 4.14
C ARG A 14 6.41 -2.58 5.41
N ALA A 15 6.52 -1.95 6.58
CA ALA A 15 6.41 -2.62 7.86
C ALA A 15 4.97 -3.08 8.19
N ALA A 16 3.96 -2.45 7.59
CA ALA A 16 2.56 -2.70 7.88
C ALA A 16 1.82 -3.56 6.84
N TYR A 17 2.39 -3.80 5.66
CA TYR A 17 1.77 -4.65 4.66
C TYR A 17 1.59 -6.09 5.17
N PRO A 18 0.50 -6.76 4.74
CA PRO A 18 0.32 -8.18 5.02
C PRO A 18 1.48 -9.02 4.43
N PRO A 19 1.75 -10.22 4.99
CA PRO A 19 2.78 -11.12 4.49
C PRO A 19 2.58 -11.53 3.03
N LEU A 20 3.68 -11.65 2.28
CA LEU A 20 3.64 -12.13 0.88
C LEU A 20 3.20 -13.61 0.74
N ALA A 21 3.31 -14.41 1.80
CA ALA A 21 2.80 -15.77 1.81
C ALA A 21 1.27 -15.81 1.66
N ASP A 22 0.57 -14.91 2.34
CA ASP A 22 -0.89 -14.79 2.25
C ASP A 22 -1.32 -14.39 0.84
N PHE A 23 -0.51 -13.58 0.15
CA PHE A 23 -0.73 -13.26 -1.25
C PHE A 23 -0.57 -14.48 -2.16
N ALA A 24 0.48 -15.29 -1.96
CA ALA A 24 0.70 -16.49 -2.74
C ALA A 24 -0.45 -17.51 -2.58
N ASP A 25 -0.93 -17.69 -1.35
CA ASP A 25 -2.11 -18.53 -1.08
C ASP A 25 -3.38 -17.93 -1.70
N ALA A 26 -3.59 -16.62 -1.59
CA ALA A 26 -4.72 -15.95 -2.21
C ALA A 26 -4.75 -16.15 -3.73
N LEU A 27 -3.59 -16.06 -4.41
CA LEU A 27 -3.48 -16.34 -5.84
C LEU A 27 -3.75 -17.80 -6.18
N TYR A 28 -3.29 -18.73 -5.35
CA TYR A 28 -3.60 -20.15 -5.52
C TYR A 28 -5.11 -20.37 -5.49
N TRP A 29 -5.81 -19.86 -4.48
CA TRP A 29 -7.27 -20.01 -4.35
C TRP A 29 -8.03 -19.27 -5.46
N GLN A 30 -7.55 -18.10 -5.87
CA GLN A 30 -8.11 -17.38 -7.01
C GLN A 30 -8.03 -18.23 -8.29
N SER A 31 -6.92 -18.94 -8.51
CA SER A 31 -6.77 -19.85 -9.66
C SER A 31 -7.72 -21.06 -9.60
N LYS A 32 -8.29 -21.35 -8.43
CA LYS A 32 -9.33 -22.36 -8.22
C LYS A 32 -10.76 -21.81 -8.30
N GLY A 33 -10.91 -20.51 -8.54
CA GLY A 33 -12.20 -19.82 -8.65
C GLY A 33 -12.70 -19.18 -7.35
N ASP A 34 -11.89 -19.17 -6.28
CA ASP A 34 -12.21 -18.48 -5.01
C ASP A 34 -11.37 -17.20 -4.87
N SER A 35 -11.96 -16.04 -5.15
CA SER A 35 -11.29 -14.73 -5.01
C SER A 35 -11.31 -14.16 -3.59
N SER A 36 -12.07 -14.76 -2.66
CA SER A 36 -12.34 -14.15 -1.34
C SER A 36 -11.08 -13.78 -0.57
N LYS A 37 -10.03 -14.58 -0.69
CA LYS A 37 -8.73 -14.36 -0.04
C LYS A 37 -7.96 -13.22 -0.67
N LEU A 38 -8.03 -13.08 -1.99
CA LEU A 38 -7.39 -11.96 -2.68
C LEU A 38 -8.12 -10.66 -2.34
N ASP A 39 -9.45 -10.68 -2.32
CA ASP A 39 -10.26 -9.52 -1.94
C ASP A 39 -9.90 -9.06 -0.51
N THR A 40 -9.84 -9.99 0.44
CA THR A 40 -9.39 -9.72 1.82
C THR A 40 -7.97 -9.13 1.88
N TYR A 41 -7.04 -9.69 1.09
CA TYR A 41 -5.66 -9.22 1.06
C TYR A 41 -5.55 -7.78 0.51
N LEU A 42 -6.35 -7.45 -0.52
CA LEU A 42 -6.42 -6.12 -1.10
C LEU A 42 -7.04 -5.10 -0.13
N GLU A 43 -8.08 -5.49 0.62
CA GLU A 43 -8.66 -4.65 1.67
C GLU A 43 -7.62 -4.30 2.75
N ALA A 44 -6.81 -5.27 3.18
CA ALA A 44 -5.73 -5.03 4.13
C ALA A 44 -4.67 -4.06 3.58
N ILE A 45 -4.34 -4.15 2.28
CA ILE A 45 -3.46 -3.20 1.61
C ILE A 45 -4.07 -1.80 1.58
N GLU A 46 -5.36 -1.66 1.27
CA GLU A 46 -6.04 -0.37 1.25
C GLU A 46 -6.06 0.26 2.65
N GLU A 47 -6.25 -0.54 3.70
CA GLU A 47 -6.17 -0.06 5.08
C GLU A 47 -4.77 0.51 5.41
N VAL A 48 -3.71 -0.19 5.01
CA VAL A 48 -2.32 0.27 5.20
C VAL A 48 -2.09 1.58 4.46
N LYS A 49 -2.59 1.70 3.23
CA LYS A 49 -2.45 2.94 2.44
C LYS A 49 -3.24 4.10 3.03
N ARG A 50 -4.42 3.82 3.59
CA ARG A 50 -5.29 4.79 4.28
C ARG A 50 -4.66 5.28 5.57
N ARG A 51 -4.03 4.40 6.34
CA ARG A 51 -3.32 4.71 7.60
C ARG A 51 -2.04 5.51 7.37
N PHE A 52 -1.33 5.23 6.27
CA PHE A 52 -0.09 5.93 5.89
C PHE A 52 -0.27 6.59 4.53
N PRO A 53 -1.06 7.66 4.41
CA PRO A 53 -1.27 8.34 3.14
C PRO A 53 0.07 8.88 2.63
N LYS A 54 0.38 8.65 1.36
CA LYS A 54 1.43 9.43 0.70
C LYS A 54 0.82 10.80 0.50
N GLU A 55 1.41 11.84 1.10
CA GLU A 55 1.11 13.22 0.72
C GLU A 55 1.16 13.26 -0.82
N GLN A 56 0.03 13.61 -1.43
CA GLN A 56 -0.09 13.66 -2.88
C GLN A 56 1.10 14.45 -3.42
N ALA A 57 1.75 13.92 -4.46
CA ALA A 57 2.90 14.55 -5.11
C ALA A 57 2.65 16.05 -5.19
N ASP A 58 3.55 16.81 -4.55
CA ASP A 58 3.51 18.27 -4.46
C ASP A 58 3.04 18.87 -5.81
N PRO A 59 1.96 19.67 -5.84
CA PRO A 59 1.48 20.29 -7.08
C PRO A 59 2.52 21.22 -7.75
N ARG A 60 3.66 21.48 -7.10
CA ARG A 60 4.80 22.21 -7.69
C ARG A 60 5.73 21.34 -8.55
N ALA A 61 5.57 20.01 -8.57
CA ALA A 61 6.34 19.13 -9.46
C ALA A 61 5.84 19.15 -10.92
N SER A 62 4.73 19.83 -11.21
CA SER A 62 4.16 20.00 -12.56
C SER A 62 4.44 21.36 -13.22
N GLU A 63 5.17 22.29 -12.58
CA GLU A 63 5.56 23.57 -13.18
C GLU A 63 7.05 23.60 -13.57
N HIS A 64 7.46 22.75 -14.51
CA HIS A 64 8.58 23.02 -15.41
C HIS A 64 8.42 22.10 -16.62
N ALA A 65 7.43 22.40 -17.46
CA ALA A 65 7.34 21.98 -18.85
C ALA A 65 7.71 23.17 -19.73
#